data_AF-A0A2J2HDC5-F1
#
_entry.id   AF-A0A2J2HDC5-F1
#
_cell.length_a   1.000
_cell.length_b   1.000
_cell.length_c   1.000
_cell.angle_alpha   90.00
_cell.angle_beta   90.00
_cell.angle_gamma   90.00
#
_symmetry.space_group_name_H-M   'P 1'
#
loop_
_entity.id
_entity.type
_entity.pdbx_description
1 polymer ?
#
loop_
_entity_poly.entity_id
_entity_poly.type
_entity_poly.pdbx_seq_one_letter_code
_entity_poly.pdbx_strand_id
1 'polypeptide(L)'
;MVTYDALMKDLNNSEVELSRLPALLHELSNKIVENWSELKNSNEYIRSRRTAFNRSFYELKPSIKLNIIITKTDHEINEEIMRQVLAGLSISDFYIGENLISLSTPDSKLITTTVYALGNVLHRENISVYLYPMVMEGFRKLSIPFHITIRRNGELDDFVVNVDRARSLINNPSIPDYLRSWLISAVNNWGSVRVKKGVRFVWYAVNGLFGRSSVFGWFVGDGVLGHVGRGSFDVGFSFVVDDVVKAFMSDFLCRLYGCGGRFFGGSGARGSEHYVVCPVKAVVINDIISIAKSWPGYALVDRVRELLDAVNYSTPCLGYRRHPVINVFGHELVLRKHNMGRGWYLTKVSSDKELIENIANDLRVAGFDVSVREGRHGFELYVPIEGTKRILRMLGLYEKFYGEPRRLPSIDEVTKVLSSFPIKRWHVHVGKGRNSRGYEYEETCLLISLGNSEAATKLREVLASVGIRVRKVVWGTVIICNPEDRELVVKALQSLGSNDPPK
;
A
#
# COMPACT_ATOMS: atom_id res chain seq x y z
N MET A 1 -8.26 45.49 18.92
CA MET A 1 -7.90 45.44 17.50
C MET A 1 -6.49 44.90 17.40
N VAL A 2 -6.41 43.59 17.19
CA VAL A 2 -5.15 42.87 17.02
C VAL A 2 -4.64 43.11 15.61
N THR A 3 -3.44 43.67 15.48
CA THR A 3 -2.77 43.83 14.17
C THR A 3 -1.90 42.62 13.87
N TYR A 4 -1.68 42.36 12.58
CA TYR A 4 -0.79 41.27 12.15
C TYR A 4 0.65 41.50 12.65
N ASP A 5 1.15 42.74 12.62
CA ASP A 5 2.46 43.09 13.19
C ASP A 5 2.58 42.77 14.68
N ALA A 6 1.52 43.01 15.46
CA ALA A 6 1.51 42.66 16.89
C ALA A 6 1.56 41.14 17.11
N LEU A 7 0.89 40.36 16.26
CA LEU A 7 0.95 38.89 16.32
C LEU A 7 2.34 38.34 15.97
N MET A 8 3.11 39.06 15.15
CA MET A 8 4.39 38.58 14.62
C MET A 8 5.64 39.15 15.29
N LYS A 9 5.49 40.16 16.15
CA LYS A 9 6.61 40.93 16.71
C LYS A 9 7.70 40.06 17.35
N ASP A 10 7.30 39.04 18.10
CA ASP A 10 8.25 38.17 18.83
C ASP A 10 8.81 37.04 17.96
N LEU A 11 8.28 36.85 16.75
CA LEU A 11 8.68 35.78 15.84
C LEU A 11 9.67 36.26 14.79
N ASN A 12 9.64 37.53 14.40
CA ASN A 12 10.53 38.00 13.34
C ASN A 12 12.01 38.06 13.79
N ASN A 13 12.90 37.50 12.98
CA ASN A 13 14.32 37.24 13.27
C ASN A 13 14.58 36.30 14.46
N SER A 14 13.57 35.60 14.97
CA SER A 14 13.77 34.65 16.05
C SER A 14 14.56 33.41 15.60
N GLU A 15 15.32 32.86 16.54
CA GLU A 15 15.96 31.55 16.41
C GLU A 15 15.01 30.47 16.90
N VAL A 16 14.80 29.44 16.07
CA VAL A 16 13.83 28.38 16.34
C VAL A 16 14.51 27.04 16.11
N GLU A 17 14.52 26.18 17.12
CA GLU A 17 14.92 24.80 16.92
C GLU A 17 13.98 24.10 15.93
N LEU A 18 14.52 23.34 14.98
CA LEU A 18 13.76 22.63 13.96
C LEU A 18 12.66 21.73 14.56
N SER A 19 12.92 21.12 15.72
CA SER A 19 11.97 20.29 16.47
C SER A 19 10.73 21.06 16.94
N ARG A 20 10.85 22.37 17.17
CA ARG A 20 9.78 23.25 17.64
C ARG A 20 9.00 23.91 16.50
N LEU A 21 9.54 23.89 15.28
CA LEU A 21 8.91 24.51 14.10
C LEU A 21 7.48 24.01 13.83
N PRO A 22 7.15 22.70 13.89
CA PRO A 22 5.79 22.25 13.64
C PRO A 22 4.76 22.85 14.61
N ALA A 23 5.09 22.90 15.90
CA ALA A 23 4.24 23.44 16.95
C ALA A 23 4.08 24.95 16.81
N LEU A 24 5.19 25.66 16.55
CA LEU A 24 5.20 27.11 16.32
C LEU A 24 4.27 27.52 15.17
N LEU A 25 4.35 26.81 14.04
CA LEU A 25 3.51 27.08 12.87
C LEU A 25 2.04 26.75 13.14
N HIS A 26 1.77 25.70 13.93
CA HIS A 26 0.40 25.35 14.33
C HIS A 26 -0.20 26.41 15.27
N GLU A 27 0.54 26.84 16.29
CA GLU A 27 0.14 27.93 17.19
C GLU A 27 -0.12 29.23 16.42
N LEU A 28 0.78 29.57 15.49
CA LEU A 28 0.61 30.75 14.64
C LEU A 28 -0.65 30.64 13.77
N SER A 29 -0.89 29.48 13.16
CA SER A 29 -2.12 29.22 12.40
C SER A 29 -3.37 29.42 13.26
N ASN A 30 -3.39 28.87 14.48
CA ASN A 30 -4.53 29.01 15.39
C ASN A 30 -4.76 30.47 15.79
N LYS A 31 -3.69 31.20 16.14
CA LYS A 31 -3.78 32.64 16.44
C LYS A 31 -4.33 33.45 15.26
N ILE A 32 -3.92 33.15 14.03
CA ILE A 32 -4.44 33.81 12.83
C ILE A 32 -5.94 33.49 12.65
N VAL A 33 -6.35 32.23 12.84
CA VAL A 33 -7.75 31.81 12.72
C VAL A 33 -8.62 32.49 13.77
N GLU A 34 -8.19 32.53 15.03
CA GLU A 34 -8.92 33.15 16.15
C GLU A 34 -9.12 34.66 15.95
N ASN A 35 -8.13 35.35 15.37
CA ASN A 35 -8.15 36.79 15.15
C ASN A 35 -8.57 37.19 13.72
N TRP A 36 -9.02 36.23 12.89
CA TRP A 36 -9.21 36.47 11.45
C TRP A 36 -10.20 37.59 11.15
N SER A 37 -11.30 37.70 11.89
CA SER A 37 -12.31 38.74 11.70
C SER A 37 -11.75 40.15 11.90
N GLU A 38 -10.87 40.34 12.90
CA GLU A 38 -10.19 41.62 13.15
C GLU A 38 -9.12 41.88 12.10
N LEU A 39 -8.30 40.87 11.78
CA LEU A 39 -7.23 40.96 10.79
C LEU A 39 -7.79 41.32 9.41
N LYS A 40 -8.87 40.66 8.98
CA LYS A 40 -9.50 40.85 7.66
C LYS A 40 -9.93 42.29 7.40
N ASN A 41 -10.30 43.02 8.44
CA ASN A 41 -10.73 44.42 8.33
C ASN A 41 -9.55 45.41 8.26
N SER A 42 -8.31 44.94 8.51
CA SER A 42 -7.09 45.72 8.37
C SER A 42 -6.51 45.55 6.97
N ASN A 43 -6.84 46.47 6.06
CA ASN A 43 -6.38 46.43 4.66
C ASN A 43 -4.86 46.67 4.50
N GLU A 44 -4.17 47.17 5.52
CA GLU A 44 -2.74 47.50 5.46
C GLU A 44 -1.85 46.26 5.32
N TYR A 45 -2.24 45.14 5.94
CA TYR A 45 -1.42 43.92 6.05
C TYR A 45 -1.91 42.78 5.15
N ILE A 46 -2.91 43.03 4.30
CA ILE A 46 -3.60 42.00 3.54
C ILE A 46 -3.56 42.29 2.05
N ARG A 47 -2.96 41.39 1.28
CA ARG A 47 -3.12 41.34 -0.17
C ARG A 47 -4.14 40.27 -0.53
N SER A 48 -5.28 40.68 -1.11
CA SER A 48 -6.29 39.74 -1.57
C SER A 48 -6.14 39.39 -3.05
N ARG A 49 -6.43 38.13 -3.41
CA ARG A 49 -6.62 37.66 -4.79
C ARG A 49 -7.72 36.60 -4.83
N ARG A 50 -8.34 36.41 -5.99
CA ARG A 50 -9.22 35.25 -6.22
C ARG A 50 -8.42 34.08 -6.78
N THR A 51 -8.66 32.89 -6.25
CA THR A 51 -8.12 31.63 -6.80
C THR A 51 -8.87 31.23 -8.07
N ALA A 52 -8.32 30.27 -8.83
CA ALA A 52 -8.99 29.68 -9.99
C ALA A 52 -10.35 29.04 -9.65
N PHE A 53 -10.57 28.66 -8.39
CA PHE A 53 -11.86 28.16 -7.88
C PHE A 53 -12.77 29.27 -7.35
N ASN A 54 -12.50 30.54 -7.71
CA ASN A 54 -13.24 31.73 -7.29
C ASN A 54 -13.29 31.92 -5.76
N ARG A 55 -12.33 31.36 -5.02
CA ARG A 55 -12.19 31.56 -3.56
C ARG A 55 -11.34 32.78 -3.25
N SER A 56 -11.68 33.50 -2.19
CA SER A 56 -10.85 34.57 -1.64
C SER A 56 -9.60 33.99 -0.99
N PHE A 57 -8.45 34.54 -1.38
CA PHE A 57 -7.13 34.18 -0.91
C PHE A 57 -6.44 35.44 -0.42
N TYR A 58 -5.98 35.41 0.83
CA TYR A 58 -5.38 36.58 1.49
C TYR A 58 -3.94 36.25 1.86
N GLU A 59 -2.99 37.01 1.33
CA GLU A 59 -1.58 36.92 1.72
C GLU A 59 -1.32 37.95 2.82
N LEU A 60 -0.81 37.49 3.97
CA LEU A 60 -0.47 38.35 5.10
C LEU A 60 0.96 38.88 4.94
N LYS A 61 1.12 40.19 5.15
CA LYS A 61 2.40 40.91 5.06
C LYS A 61 2.62 41.72 6.33
N PRO A 62 3.87 41.92 6.78
CA PRO A 62 5.13 41.48 6.17
C PRO A 62 5.42 39.98 6.34
N SER A 63 6.43 39.47 5.62
CA SER A 63 6.93 38.11 5.83
C SER A 63 7.66 37.99 7.16
N ILE A 64 7.66 36.80 7.73
CA ILE A 64 8.31 36.47 8.99
C ILE A 64 9.63 35.79 8.66
N LYS A 65 10.76 36.37 9.10
CA LYS A 65 12.06 35.70 8.95
C LYS A 65 12.32 34.85 10.19
N LEU A 66 12.48 33.54 10.02
CA LEU A 66 12.94 32.63 11.08
C LEU A 66 14.34 32.12 10.74
N ASN A 67 15.19 32.00 11.76
CA ASN A 67 16.48 31.30 11.65
C ASN A 67 16.31 29.94 12.31
N ILE A 68 16.25 28.88 11.50
CA ILE A 68 15.94 27.55 11.99
C ILE A 68 17.24 26.80 12.30
N ILE A 69 17.42 26.38 13.56
CA ILE A 69 18.58 25.64 14.04
C ILE A 69 18.31 24.14 13.94
N ILE A 70 19.20 23.42 13.28
CA ILE A 70 19.11 21.99 12.99
C ILE A 70 20.07 21.25 13.95
N THR A 71 19.68 21.17 15.23
CA THR A 71 20.54 20.70 16.35
C THR A 71 20.84 19.20 16.38
N LYS A 72 20.22 18.39 15.50
CA LYS A 72 20.45 16.94 15.41
C LYS A 72 20.46 16.50 13.94
N THR A 73 21.53 16.83 13.23
CA THR A 73 21.93 16.02 12.09
C THR A 73 22.67 14.81 12.63
N ASP A 74 21.94 13.71 12.87
CA ASP A 74 22.61 12.41 12.87
C ASP A 74 23.13 12.23 11.44
N HIS A 75 24.39 12.62 11.20
CA HIS A 75 25.06 12.61 9.89
C HIS A 75 25.21 11.18 9.31
N GLU A 76 24.58 10.17 9.92
CA GLU A 76 24.46 8.82 9.39
C GLU A 76 23.48 8.73 8.20
N ILE A 77 22.65 9.75 7.96
CA ILE A 77 21.76 9.75 6.79
C ILE A 77 22.52 10.21 5.54
N ASN A 78 22.71 9.28 4.60
CA ASN A 78 23.38 9.51 3.31
C ASN A 78 22.80 10.75 2.56
N GLU A 79 23.66 11.69 2.19
CA GLU A 79 23.33 12.89 1.38
C GLU A 79 22.50 12.51 0.13
N GLU A 80 22.83 11.39 -0.50
CA GLU A 80 22.13 10.88 -1.68
C GLU A 80 20.65 10.59 -1.39
N ILE A 81 20.34 10.04 -0.21
CA ILE A 81 18.96 9.78 0.23
C ILE A 81 18.24 11.11 0.43
N MET A 82 18.88 12.11 1.04
CA MET A 82 18.26 13.43 1.24
C MET A 82 18.06 14.19 -0.07
N ARG A 83 18.96 14.03 -1.04
CA ARG A 83 18.77 14.52 -2.42
C ARG A 83 17.57 13.84 -3.09
N GLN A 84 17.40 12.53 -2.93
CA GLN A 84 16.23 11.80 -3.42
C GLN A 84 14.93 12.29 -2.77
N VAL A 85 14.95 12.59 -1.47
CA VAL A 85 13.82 13.16 -0.74
C VAL A 85 13.47 14.55 -1.28
N LEU A 86 14.45 15.44 -1.47
CA LEU A 86 14.23 16.76 -2.07
C LEU A 86 13.68 16.66 -3.50
N ALA A 87 14.18 15.72 -4.31
CA ALA A 87 13.64 15.44 -5.64
C ALA A 87 12.17 15.02 -5.55
N GLY A 88 11.83 14.11 -4.63
CA GLY A 88 10.46 13.67 -4.36
C GLY A 88 9.52 14.81 -3.98
N LEU A 89 9.93 15.67 -3.04
CA LEU A 89 9.17 16.86 -2.64
C LEU A 89 8.99 17.84 -3.81
N SER A 90 9.99 17.93 -4.70
CA SER A 90 10.01 18.90 -5.81
C SER A 90 9.06 18.60 -6.97
N ILE A 91 8.53 17.37 -7.09
CA ILE A 91 7.55 17.08 -8.15
C ILE A 91 6.14 17.62 -7.80
N SER A 92 5.86 17.95 -6.52
CA SER A 92 4.54 18.39 -6.02
C SER A 92 4.40 19.89 -5.77
N ASP A 93 5.10 20.31 -4.73
CA ASP A 93 4.74 21.43 -3.86
C ASP A 93 5.96 22.32 -3.63
N PHE A 94 7.14 21.78 -3.90
CA PHE A 94 8.44 22.40 -3.70
C PHE A 94 9.06 22.80 -5.05
N TYR A 95 9.56 24.03 -5.12
CA TYR A 95 10.22 24.57 -6.31
C TYR A 95 11.63 24.99 -5.94
N ILE A 96 12.62 24.41 -6.61
CA ILE A 96 14.00 24.90 -6.61
C ILE A 96 14.19 25.74 -7.86
N GLY A 97 14.25 27.06 -7.68
CA GLY A 97 14.63 28.01 -8.71
C GLY A 97 16.11 28.39 -8.63
N GLU A 98 16.55 29.27 -9.53
CA GLU A 98 17.95 29.69 -9.61
C GLU A 98 18.46 30.29 -8.29
N ASN A 99 17.70 31.19 -7.65
CA ASN A 99 18.17 31.90 -6.44
C ASN A 99 17.35 31.60 -5.19
N LEU A 100 16.23 30.89 -5.34
CA LEU A 100 15.30 30.66 -4.25
C LEU A 100 14.67 29.29 -4.34
N ILE A 101 14.36 28.78 -3.16
CA ILE A 101 13.60 27.57 -2.94
C ILE A 101 12.27 27.99 -2.32
N SER A 102 11.15 27.50 -2.85
CA SER A 102 9.83 27.87 -2.34
C SER A 102 8.90 26.67 -2.21
N LEU A 103 8.11 26.65 -1.13
CA LEU A 103 7.08 25.63 -0.87
C LEU A 103 5.84 26.34 -0.34
N SER A 104 4.64 25.87 -0.72
CA SER A 104 3.37 26.36 -0.16
C SER A 104 2.58 25.18 0.39
N THR A 105 2.38 25.13 1.70
CA THR A 105 1.63 24.03 2.32
C THR A 105 0.98 24.44 3.63
N PRO A 106 -0.22 23.92 3.96
CA PRO A 106 -0.80 24.01 5.29
C PRO A 106 -0.20 23.01 6.29
N ASP A 107 0.62 22.05 5.84
CA ASP A 107 1.25 21.05 6.69
C ASP A 107 2.59 21.56 7.24
N SER A 108 2.62 21.89 8.54
CA SER A 108 3.84 22.38 9.21
C SER A 108 4.94 21.32 9.29
N LYS A 109 4.60 20.03 9.27
CA LYS A 109 5.58 18.94 9.26
C LYS A 109 6.25 18.85 7.90
N LEU A 110 5.53 19.10 6.79
CA LEU A 110 6.12 19.12 5.45
C LEU A 110 7.17 20.23 5.30
N ILE A 111 6.91 21.40 5.89
CA ILE A 111 7.90 22.50 5.98
C ILE A 111 9.12 22.05 6.77
N THR A 112 8.90 21.42 7.92
CA THR A 112 9.97 20.91 8.79
C THR A 112 10.81 19.84 8.09
N THR A 113 10.18 18.89 7.40
CA THR A 113 10.82 17.89 6.53
C THR A 113 11.72 18.55 5.49
N THR A 114 11.20 19.58 4.82
CA THR A 114 11.92 20.27 3.74
C THR A 114 13.17 20.97 4.28
N VAL A 115 13.04 21.68 5.40
CA VAL A 115 14.17 22.35 6.06
C VAL A 115 15.18 21.31 6.56
N TYR A 116 14.72 20.20 7.13
CA TYR A 116 15.59 19.10 7.56
C TYR A 116 16.41 18.52 6.39
N ALA A 117 15.75 18.17 5.29
CA ALA A 117 16.40 17.61 4.11
C ALA A 117 17.39 18.60 3.49
N LEU A 118 17.01 19.88 3.42
CA LEU A 118 17.91 20.94 2.95
C LEU A 118 19.13 21.12 3.86
N GLY A 119 18.95 21.07 5.19
CA GLY A 119 20.07 21.18 6.14
C GLY A 119 21.11 20.09 5.93
N ASN A 120 20.64 18.86 5.71
CA ASN A 120 21.50 17.71 5.45
C ASN A 120 22.19 17.79 4.07
N VAL A 121 21.48 18.17 3.00
CA VAL A 121 22.08 18.27 1.65
C VAL A 121 23.05 19.44 1.54
N LEU A 122 22.76 20.56 2.20
CA LEU A 122 23.58 21.76 2.16
C LEU A 122 24.70 21.75 3.22
N HIS A 123 24.74 20.74 4.10
CA HIS A 123 25.64 20.66 5.25
C HIS A 123 25.59 21.94 6.11
N ARG A 124 24.37 22.42 6.40
CA ARG A 124 24.14 23.63 7.19
C ARG A 124 23.37 23.31 8.46
N GLU A 125 23.91 23.77 9.59
CA GLU A 125 23.25 23.70 10.90
C GLU A 125 22.15 24.75 11.07
N ASN A 126 22.11 25.76 10.18
CA ASN A 126 21.07 26.78 10.19
C ASN A 126 20.52 27.08 8.78
N ILE A 127 19.23 27.34 8.72
CA ILE A 127 18.55 27.77 7.50
C ILE A 127 17.64 28.95 7.82
N SER A 128 17.88 30.07 7.15
CA SER A 128 16.94 31.20 7.18
C SER A 128 15.74 30.93 6.28
N VAL A 129 14.54 30.96 6.87
CA VAL A 129 13.27 30.75 6.19
C VAL A 129 12.43 32.03 6.26
N TYR A 130 11.97 32.50 5.11
CA TYR A 130 10.99 33.58 5.00
C TYR A 130 9.60 32.97 4.87
N LEU A 131 8.76 33.16 5.88
CA LEU A 131 7.40 32.64 5.97
C LEU A 131 6.39 33.73 5.59
N TYR A 132 5.47 33.35 4.70
CA TYR A 132 4.34 34.16 4.25
C TYR A 132 3.07 33.39 4.61
N PRO A 133 2.42 33.70 5.73
CA PRO A 133 1.14 33.12 6.07
C PRO A 133 0.09 33.58 5.06
N MET A 134 -0.75 32.65 4.62
CA MET A 134 -1.82 32.91 3.68
C MET A 134 -3.11 32.39 4.29
N VAL A 135 -4.23 33.06 4.05
CA VAL A 135 -5.55 32.65 4.53
C VAL A 135 -6.43 32.30 3.34
N MET A 136 -6.98 31.09 3.37
CA MET A 136 -7.95 30.59 2.39
C MET A 136 -9.30 30.40 3.04
N GLU A 137 -10.30 31.12 2.55
CA GLU A 137 -11.69 30.98 3.00
C GLU A 137 -12.36 29.81 2.27
N GLY A 138 -12.36 28.63 2.89
CA GLY A 138 -13.07 27.45 2.41
C GLY A 138 -14.56 27.49 2.73
N PHE A 139 -15.34 26.55 2.18
CA PHE A 139 -16.78 26.44 2.43
C PHE A 139 -17.14 26.13 3.89
N ARG A 140 -16.25 25.43 4.63
CA ARG A 140 -16.53 24.93 5.99
C ARG A 140 -15.50 25.36 7.04
N LYS A 141 -14.31 25.82 6.62
CA LYS A 141 -13.22 26.21 7.52
C LYS A 141 -12.24 27.16 6.85
N LEU A 142 -11.57 27.98 7.66
CA LEU A 142 -10.36 28.70 7.28
C LEU A 142 -9.19 27.70 7.18
N SER A 143 -8.33 27.89 6.19
CA SER A 143 -7.07 27.17 6.08
C SER A 143 -5.93 28.18 6.02
N ILE A 144 -4.87 27.95 6.80
CA ILE A 144 -3.70 28.83 6.86
C ILE A 144 -2.49 28.14 6.23
N PRO A 145 -2.36 28.11 4.89
CA PRO A 145 -1.13 27.67 4.26
C PRO A 145 0.02 28.65 4.51
N PHE A 146 1.21 28.10 4.73
CA PHE A 146 2.43 28.88 4.80
C PHE A 146 3.18 28.73 3.48
N HIS A 147 3.45 29.87 2.83
CA HIS A 147 4.42 29.92 1.75
C HIS A 147 5.79 30.22 2.35
N ILE A 148 6.74 29.31 2.19
CA ILE A 148 8.12 29.50 2.61
C ILE A 148 8.99 29.85 1.42
N THR A 149 9.97 30.72 1.66
CA THR A 149 11.06 31.00 0.72
C THR A 149 12.39 30.86 1.46
N ILE A 150 13.34 30.16 0.85
CA ILE A 150 14.70 29.96 1.34
C ILE A 150 15.64 30.44 0.24
N ARG A 151 16.61 31.27 0.57
CA ARG A 151 17.64 31.71 -0.39
C ARG A 151 18.70 30.62 -0.54
N ARG A 152 19.19 30.42 -1.76
CA ARG A 152 20.28 29.47 -2.07
C ARG A 152 21.31 30.09 -3.00
N ASN A 153 22.51 29.52 -3.04
CA ASN A 153 23.65 29.98 -3.85
C ASN A 153 24.32 28.81 -4.61
N GLY A 154 23.67 28.32 -5.67
CA GLY A 154 24.30 27.36 -6.59
C GLY A 154 24.37 25.89 -6.13
N GLU A 155 24.19 25.58 -4.84
CA GLU A 155 24.48 24.24 -4.26
C GLU A 155 23.51 23.12 -4.71
N LEU A 156 22.42 23.49 -5.34
CA LEU A 156 21.37 22.61 -5.88
C LEU A 156 21.13 22.88 -7.38
N ASP A 157 22.17 23.34 -8.08
CA ASP A 157 22.05 23.66 -9.50
C ASP A 157 21.64 22.44 -10.31
N ASP A 158 22.00 21.23 -9.90
CA ASP A 158 21.55 19.96 -10.48
C ASP A 158 20.02 19.77 -10.47
N PHE A 159 19.31 20.40 -9.52
CA PHE A 159 17.85 20.41 -9.43
C PHE A 159 17.19 21.51 -10.27
N VAL A 160 17.94 22.51 -10.73
CA VAL A 160 17.36 23.62 -11.50
C VAL A 160 17.04 23.17 -12.92
N VAL A 161 15.75 23.31 -13.25
CA VAL A 161 15.22 22.98 -14.58
C VAL A 161 15.01 24.28 -15.36
N ASN A 162 15.84 24.50 -16.38
CA ASN A 162 15.73 25.61 -17.32
C ASN A 162 15.57 25.10 -18.77
N VAL A 163 15.16 26.01 -19.65
CA VAL A 163 14.83 25.66 -21.04
C VAL A 163 16.06 25.14 -21.80
N ASP A 164 17.24 25.67 -21.51
CA ASP A 164 18.48 25.30 -22.19
C ASP A 164 18.93 23.90 -21.81
N ARG A 165 18.82 23.53 -20.53
CA ARG A 165 19.04 22.17 -20.06
C ARG A 165 18.03 21.19 -20.65
N ALA A 166 16.75 21.53 -20.67
CA ALA A 166 15.74 20.69 -21.32
C ALA A 166 16.00 20.52 -22.82
N ARG A 167 16.45 21.58 -23.50
CA ARG A 167 16.87 21.55 -24.91
C ARG A 167 18.10 20.66 -25.12
N SER A 168 19.07 20.70 -24.21
CA SER A 168 20.26 19.84 -24.27
C SER A 168 19.92 18.35 -24.18
N LEU A 169 18.84 17.98 -23.45
CA LEU A 169 18.40 16.60 -23.36
C LEU A 169 17.79 16.06 -24.65
N ILE A 170 17.19 16.88 -25.50
CA ILE A 170 16.54 16.42 -26.75
C ILE A 170 17.52 15.62 -27.63
N ASN A 171 18.79 16.01 -27.62
CA ASN A 171 19.83 15.40 -28.44
C ASN A 171 20.66 14.34 -27.70
N ASN A 172 20.35 14.07 -26.42
CA ASN A 172 21.09 13.08 -25.65
C ASN A 172 20.65 11.66 -26.08
N PRO A 173 21.57 10.79 -26.53
CA PRO A 173 21.25 9.46 -27.04
C PRO A 173 20.69 8.50 -25.96
N SER A 174 20.87 8.82 -24.68
CA SER A 174 20.32 8.05 -23.56
C SER A 174 18.82 8.29 -23.34
N ILE A 175 18.25 9.29 -24.02
CA ILE A 175 16.83 9.64 -23.91
C ILE A 175 16.03 8.79 -24.90
N PRO A 176 15.09 7.96 -24.40
CA PRO A 176 14.20 7.18 -25.27
C PRO A 176 13.42 8.05 -26.25
N ASP A 177 13.23 7.55 -27.47
CA ASP A 177 12.55 8.29 -28.55
C ASP A 177 11.15 8.77 -28.18
N TYR A 178 10.42 8.00 -27.36
CA TYR A 178 9.09 8.39 -26.89
C TYR A 178 9.11 9.59 -25.92
N LEU A 179 10.23 9.89 -25.25
CA LEU A 179 10.41 11.10 -24.43
C LEU A 179 10.85 12.30 -25.26
N ARG A 180 11.57 12.06 -26.36
CA ARG A 180 12.13 13.12 -27.20
C ARG A 180 11.05 14.00 -27.80
N SER A 181 9.98 13.41 -28.32
CA SER A 181 8.82 14.13 -28.88
C SER A 181 8.14 15.03 -27.83
N TRP A 182 8.01 14.52 -26.60
CA TRP A 182 7.46 15.27 -25.47
C TRP A 182 8.40 16.43 -25.06
N LEU A 183 9.71 16.20 -24.97
CA LEU A 183 10.69 17.24 -24.63
C LEU A 183 10.71 18.37 -25.66
N ILE A 184 10.62 18.05 -26.96
CA ILE A 184 10.51 19.04 -28.03
C ILE A 184 9.26 19.90 -27.84
N SER A 185 8.10 19.27 -27.61
CA SER A 185 6.85 19.98 -27.34
C SER A 185 6.95 20.85 -26.09
N ALA A 186 7.60 20.37 -25.03
CA ALA A 186 7.79 21.09 -23.79
C ALA A 186 8.72 22.30 -23.95
N VAL A 187 9.84 22.17 -24.68
CA VAL A 187 10.75 23.28 -24.97
C VAL A 187 10.04 24.37 -25.77
N ASN A 188 9.23 24.00 -26.76
CA ASN A 188 8.46 24.96 -27.57
C ASN A 188 7.38 25.69 -26.75
N ASN A 189 6.86 25.07 -25.69
CA ASN A 189 5.78 25.60 -24.86
C ASN A 189 6.24 25.99 -23.44
N TRP A 190 7.53 26.30 -23.26
CA TRP A 190 8.15 26.49 -21.94
C TRP A 190 7.45 27.50 -21.03
N GLY A 191 6.81 28.53 -21.61
CA GLY A 191 6.09 29.57 -20.87
C GLY A 191 4.88 29.05 -20.07
N SER A 192 4.33 27.88 -20.42
CA SER A 192 3.17 27.30 -19.76
C SER A 192 3.52 26.72 -18.38
N VAL A 193 2.71 27.07 -17.37
CA VAL A 193 2.83 26.53 -16.01
C VAL A 193 2.73 24.99 -16.00
N ARG A 194 1.86 24.42 -16.85
CA ARG A 194 1.70 22.97 -16.97
C ARG A 194 2.97 22.31 -17.51
N VAL A 195 3.59 22.93 -18.51
CA VAL A 195 4.83 22.45 -19.12
C VAL A 195 5.98 22.52 -18.13
N LYS A 196 6.14 23.64 -17.42
CA LYS A 196 7.18 23.79 -16.38
C LYS A 196 7.09 22.70 -15.30
N LYS A 197 5.88 22.27 -14.92
CA LYS A 197 5.70 21.13 -14.00
C LYS A 197 6.07 19.80 -14.65
N GLY A 198 5.63 19.56 -15.88
CA GLY A 198 5.95 18.32 -16.61
C GLY A 198 7.45 18.12 -16.87
N VAL A 199 8.21 19.19 -17.14
CA VAL A 199 9.66 19.08 -17.42
C VAL A 199 10.45 18.71 -16.20
N ARG A 200 10.06 19.23 -15.03
CA ARG A 200 10.66 18.80 -13.76
C ARG A 200 10.55 17.30 -13.60
N PHE A 201 9.35 16.75 -13.80
CA PHE A 201 9.12 15.31 -13.71
C PHE A 201 10.02 14.49 -14.64
N VAL A 202 10.11 14.87 -15.93
CA VAL A 202 10.91 14.12 -16.91
C VAL A 202 12.42 14.20 -16.63
N TRP A 203 12.93 15.37 -16.22
CA TRP A 203 14.34 15.53 -15.82
C TRP A 203 14.74 14.54 -14.72
N TYR A 204 13.91 14.40 -13.69
CA TYR A 204 14.17 13.47 -12.59
C TYR A 204 14.10 12.00 -13.01
N ALA A 205 13.25 11.66 -13.99
CA ALA A 205 13.21 10.30 -14.54
C ALA A 205 14.46 9.94 -15.35
N VAL A 206 14.97 10.90 -16.11
CA VAL A 206 16.13 10.72 -16.99
C VAL A 206 17.42 10.55 -16.19
N ASN A 207 17.62 11.33 -15.13
CA ASN A 207 18.84 11.29 -14.34
C ASN A 207 18.88 10.18 -13.28
N GLY A 208 18.04 9.15 -13.42
CA GLY A 208 18.01 8.02 -12.49
C GLY A 208 17.52 8.38 -11.08
N LEU A 209 17.00 9.60 -10.88
CA LEU A 209 16.40 10.03 -9.61
C LEU A 209 15.05 9.33 -9.34
N PHE A 210 14.59 8.44 -10.23
CA PHE A 210 13.54 7.44 -10.01
C PHE A 210 14.10 5.99 -10.00
N GLY A 211 15.09 5.70 -9.15
CA GLY A 211 15.56 4.34 -8.84
C GLY A 211 14.69 3.62 -7.79
N ARG A 212 15.05 2.38 -7.41
CA ARG A 212 14.36 1.65 -6.30
C ARG A 212 14.43 2.40 -4.97
N SER A 213 15.52 3.16 -4.76
CA SER A 213 15.74 4.05 -3.62
C SER A 213 14.92 5.34 -3.68
N SER A 214 14.41 5.69 -4.86
CA SER A 214 13.48 6.79 -5.07
C SER A 214 12.10 6.36 -4.60
N VAL A 215 12.02 6.23 -3.28
CA VAL A 215 10.78 6.16 -2.53
C VAL A 215 9.93 7.31 -3.00
N PHE A 216 8.93 6.95 -3.82
CA PHE A 216 7.94 7.82 -4.42
C PHE A 216 7.67 8.96 -3.46
N GLY A 217 8.08 10.17 -3.87
CA GLY A 217 7.93 11.38 -3.11
C GLY A 217 6.53 11.38 -2.53
N TRP A 218 6.46 11.43 -1.21
CA TRP A 218 5.21 11.44 -0.49
C TRP A 218 4.49 12.73 -0.85
N PHE A 219 3.61 12.64 -1.83
CA PHE A 219 2.64 13.68 -2.03
C PHE A 219 1.57 13.49 -0.99
N VAL A 220 1.43 14.51 -0.17
CA VAL A 220 0.42 14.70 0.85
C VAL A 220 -0.92 14.99 0.13
N GLY A 221 -1.38 14.04 -0.68
CA GLY A 221 -2.66 14.03 -1.37
C GLY A 221 -3.20 12.61 -1.38
N ASP A 222 -4.23 12.39 -0.57
CA ASP A 222 -5.11 11.21 -0.46
C ASP A 222 -4.54 9.80 -0.32
N GLY A 223 -4.50 9.36 0.95
CA GLY A 223 -5.08 8.08 1.36
C GLY A 223 -4.12 6.89 1.43
N VAL A 224 -3.71 6.54 2.67
CA VAL A 224 -3.52 5.13 3.03
C VAL A 224 -4.91 4.59 3.35
N LEU A 225 -5.55 3.91 2.41
CA LEU A 225 -6.85 3.30 2.68
C LEU A 225 -6.64 1.85 3.14
N GLY A 226 -6.79 1.62 4.45
CA GLY A 226 -6.78 0.28 5.02
C GLY A 226 -8.04 -0.48 4.63
N HIS A 227 -7.93 -1.47 3.74
CA HIS A 227 -9.05 -2.35 3.43
C HIS A 227 -9.08 -3.53 4.40
N VAL A 228 -9.68 -3.30 5.58
CA VAL A 228 -9.81 -4.29 6.67
C VAL A 228 -10.42 -5.62 6.19
N GLY A 229 -11.36 -5.59 5.24
CA GLY A 229 -11.98 -6.80 4.67
C GLY A 229 -11.15 -7.56 3.63
N ARG A 230 -9.99 -7.03 3.19
CA ARG A 230 -9.14 -7.62 2.15
C ARG A 230 -7.69 -7.85 2.59
N GLY A 231 -7.32 -7.42 3.81
CA GLY A 231 -5.95 -7.54 4.32
C GLY A 231 -4.92 -6.81 3.46
N SER A 232 -5.32 -5.73 2.79
CA SER A 232 -4.47 -4.95 1.88
C SER A 232 -4.55 -3.45 2.18
N PHE A 233 -3.44 -2.75 1.90
CA PHE A 233 -3.33 -1.30 1.99
C PHE A 233 -3.19 -0.76 0.58
N ASP A 234 -4.07 0.16 0.22
CA ASP A 234 -3.86 0.98 -0.97
C ASP A 234 -3.11 2.22 -0.52
N VAL A 235 -1.86 2.36 -0.98
CA VAL A 235 -1.09 3.59 -0.82
C VAL A 235 -1.32 4.41 -2.09
N GLY A 236 -2.29 5.33 -2.00
CA GLY A 236 -2.57 6.29 -3.05
C GLY A 236 -1.64 7.49 -2.94
N PHE A 237 -1.08 7.91 -4.07
CA PHE A 237 -0.55 9.27 -4.22
C PHE A 237 -1.47 10.00 -5.19
N SER A 238 -2.14 11.03 -4.72
CA SER A 238 -2.92 11.93 -5.58
C SER A 238 -1.97 12.93 -6.22
N PHE A 239 -1.91 12.91 -7.55
CA PHE A 239 -1.23 13.95 -8.31
C PHE A 239 -1.98 14.23 -9.60
N VAL A 240 -2.05 15.51 -9.97
CA VAL A 240 -2.64 15.95 -11.24
C VAL A 240 -1.54 15.94 -12.27
N VAL A 241 -1.64 15.01 -13.22
CA VAL A 241 -0.66 14.81 -14.28
C VAL A 241 -1.37 14.86 -15.63
N ASP A 242 -0.68 15.40 -16.63
CA ASP A 242 -1.15 15.34 -18.02
C ASP A 242 -1.22 13.89 -18.51
N ASP A 243 -2.18 13.57 -19.38
CA ASP A 243 -2.38 12.20 -19.89
C ASP A 243 -1.12 11.63 -20.56
N VAL A 244 -0.32 12.47 -21.21
CA VAL A 244 0.93 12.05 -21.86
C VAL A 244 1.99 11.69 -20.82
N VAL A 245 2.10 12.48 -19.76
CA VAL A 245 3.05 12.23 -18.65
C VAL A 245 2.60 10.99 -17.85
N LYS A 246 1.29 10.80 -17.65
CA LYS A 246 0.71 9.61 -17.04
C LYS A 246 1.02 8.33 -17.81
N ALA A 247 0.92 8.38 -19.14
CA ALA A 247 1.28 7.26 -20.01
C ALA A 247 2.77 6.93 -19.88
N PHE A 248 3.63 7.95 -19.94
CA PHE A 248 5.08 7.79 -19.71
C PHE A 248 5.38 7.14 -18.36
N MET A 249 4.81 7.66 -17.27
CA MET A 249 5.00 7.11 -15.93
C MET A 249 4.54 5.66 -15.82
N SER A 250 3.40 5.33 -16.43
CA SER A 250 2.87 3.96 -16.44
C SER A 250 3.85 2.99 -17.10
N ASP A 251 4.37 3.37 -18.26
CA ASP A 251 5.30 2.54 -19.04
C ASP A 251 6.66 2.41 -18.37
N PHE A 252 7.23 3.52 -17.90
CA PHE A 252 8.52 3.55 -17.21
C PHE A 252 8.49 2.67 -15.95
N LEU A 253 7.49 2.89 -15.09
CA LEU A 253 7.38 2.15 -13.83
C LEU A 253 6.98 0.69 -14.06
N CYS A 254 6.17 0.38 -15.08
CA CYS A 254 5.89 -1.01 -15.41
C CYS A 254 7.08 -1.77 -15.99
N ARG A 255 7.97 -1.12 -16.73
CA ARG A 255 9.24 -1.73 -17.14
C ARG A 255 10.17 -1.95 -15.94
N LEU A 256 10.30 -0.96 -15.07
CA LEU A 256 11.17 -1.02 -13.89
C LEU A 256 10.74 -2.11 -12.88
N TYR A 257 9.43 -2.27 -12.67
CA TYR A 257 8.88 -3.18 -11.67
C TYR A 257 8.23 -4.44 -12.26
N GLY A 258 8.22 -4.60 -13.59
CA GLY A 258 7.66 -5.77 -14.27
C GLY A 258 6.15 -5.93 -14.07
N CYS A 259 5.36 -4.85 -14.20
CA CYS A 259 3.90 -4.95 -14.20
C CYS A 259 3.31 -5.18 -15.60
N GLY A 260 2.28 -6.03 -15.67
CA GLY A 260 1.65 -6.47 -16.92
C GLY A 260 0.59 -5.53 -17.50
N GLY A 261 0.80 -4.20 -17.44
CA GLY A 261 -0.10 -3.27 -18.14
C GLY A 261 -0.03 -1.81 -17.69
N ARG A 262 -0.41 -1.49 -16.44
CA ARG A 262 -0.50 -0.10 -15.93
C ARG A 262 -0.08 -0.04 -14.46
N PHE A 263 0.70 0.99 -14.12
CA PHE A 263 1.13 1.26 -12.75
C PHE A 263 0.13 2.12 -11.96
N PHE A 264 -0.61 3.02 -12.64
CA PHE A 264 -1.64 3.88 -12.04
C PHE A 264 -3.05 3.31 -12.24
N GLY A 265 -3.93 3.49 -11.24
CA GLY A 265 -5.35 3.10 -11.27
C GLY A 265 -6.24 4.21 -10.73
N GLY A 266 -7.47 4.37 -11.25
CA GLY A 266 -8.42 5.40 -10.81
C GLY A 266 -9.47 5.72 -11.87
N SER A 267 -10.65 6.23 -11.45
CA SER A 267 -11.78 6.53 -12.33
C SER A 267 -11.43 7.60 -13.37
N GLY A 268 -11.70 7.33 -14.65
CA GLY A 268 -11.37 8.19 -15.79
C GLY A 268 -12.31 9.38 -16.01
N ALA A 269 -12.53 10.23 -14.99
CA ALA A 269 -13.16 11.52 -15.22
C ALA A 269 -12.09 12.52 -15.72
N ARG A 270 -12.39 13.28 -16.79
CA ARG A 270 -11.50 14.35 -17.25
C ARG A 270 -11.30 15.36 -16.12
N GLY A 271 -10.07 15.54 -15.67
CA GLY A 271 -9.72 16.44 -14.56
C GLY A 271 -9.83 15.83 -13.16
N SER A 272 -10.05 14.52 -13.02
CA SER A 272 -9.97 13.85 -11.72
C SER A 272 -8.55 13.45 -11.35
N GLU A 273 -8.24 13.57 -10.07
CA GLU A 273 -7.04 13.04 -9.42
C GLU A 273 -6.77 11.60 -9.87
N HIS A 274 -5.51 11.33 -10.20
CA HIS A 274 -5.05 10.01 -10.59
C HIS A 274 -4.33 9.38 -9.41
N TYR A 275 -4.67 8.12 -9.09
CA TYR A 275 -4.05 7.38 -8.01
C TYR A 275 -3.00 6.41 -8.57
N VAL A 276 -1.91 6.22 -7.85
CA VAL A 276 -1.16 4.96 -7.93
C VAL A 276 -2.03 3.91 -7.25
N VAL A 277 -2.51 2.92 -8.00
CA VAL A 277 -3.13 1.73 -7.40
C VAL A 277 -2.43 0.54 -8.00
N CYS A 278 -1.43 0.05 -7.27
CA CYS A 278 -0.83 -1.25 -7.53
C CYS A 278 -0.34 -1.85 -6.22
N PRO A 279 -0.27 -3.19 -6.11
CA PRO A 279 0.27 -3.85 -4.94
C PRO A 279 1.76 -3.52 -4.87
N VAL A 280 2.11 -2.54 -4.04
CA VAL A 280 3.50 -2.16 -3.81
C VAL A 280 4.20 -3.41 -3.31
N LYS A 281 5.22 -3.89 -4.04
CA LYS A 281 5.97 -5.09 -3.66
C LYS A 281 6.53 -4.85 -2.25
N ALA A 282 6.47 -5.84 -1.37
CA ALA A 282 6.90 -5.73 0.03
C ALA A 282 8.31 -5.11 0.21
N VAL A 283 9.21 -5.32 -0.75
CA VAL A 283 10.55 -4.72 -0.79
C VAL A 283 10.49 -3.19 -0.83
N VAL A 284 9.64 -2.60 -1.66
CA VAL A 284 9.49 -1.14 -1.76
C VAL A 284 8.88 -0.58 -0.47
N ILE A 285 7.90 -1.26 0.13
CA ILE A 285 7.35 -0.88 1.44
C ILE A 285 8.44 -0.92 2.53
N ASN A 286 9.29 -1.94 2.53
CA ASN A 286 10.38 -2.07 3.48
C ASN A 286 11.45 -0.98 3.31
N ASP A 287 11.81 -0.64 2.07
CA ASP A 287 12.74 0.45 1.78
C ASP A 287 12.18 1.80 2.25
N ILE A 288 10.87 2.04 2.00
CA ILE A 288 10.13 3.22 2.50
C ILE A 288 10.22 3.31 4.02
N ILE A 289 9.93 2.22 4.72
CA ILE A 289 9.94 2.17 6.18
C ILE A 289 11.35 2.37 6.71
N SER A 290 12.36 1.78 6.06
CA SER A 290 13.76 1.93 6.46
C SER A 290 14.20 3.39 6.40
N ILE A 291 13.86 4.09 5.31
CA ILE A 291 14.19 5.51 5.14
C ILE A 291 13.38 6.37 6.12
N ALA A 292 12.08 6.13 6.27
CA ALA A 292 11.25 6.90 7.20
C ALA A 292 11.66 6.71 8.67
N LYS A 293 12.14 5.51 9.05
CA LYS A 293 12.67 5.24 10.40
C LYS A 293 13.97 5.98 10.70
N SER A 294 14.76 6.35 9.69
CA SER A 294 15.99 7.11 9.92
C SER A 294 15.70 8.59 10.19
N TRP A 295 14.49 9.06 9.94
CA TRP A 295 14.15 10.47 10.16
C TRP A 295 13.81 10.73 11.62
N PRO A 296 14.19 11.90 12.15
CA PRO A 296 13.76 12.28 13.48
C PRO A 296 12.23 12.43 13.50
N GLY A 297 11.61 11.95 14.57
CA GLY A 297 10.14 11.89 14.66
C GLY A 297 9.45 13.22 14.35
N TYR A 298 10.02 14.37 14.75
CA TYR A 298 9.46 15.70 14.48
C TYR A 298 9.43 16.09 12.99
N ALA A 299 10.28 15.49 12.16
CA ALA A 299 10.34 15.74 10.72
C ALA A 299 9.41 14.80 9.93
N LEU A 300 8.77 13.83 10.58
CA LEU A 300 7.76 12.97 9.94
C LEU A 300 6.41 13.66 9.89
N VAL A 301 5.81 13.73 8.70
CA VAL A 301 4.40 14.12 8.53
C VAL A 301 3.47 13.07 9.16
N ASP A 302 2.29 13.48 9.61
CA ASP A 302 1.36 12.57 10.32
C ASP A 302 0.98 11.35 9.49
N ARG A 303 0.87 11.52 8.17
CA ARG A 303 0.55 10.41 7.25
C ARG A 303 1.66 9.37 7.17
N VAL A 304 2.92 9.78 7.30
CA VAL A 304 4.05 8.83 7.36
C VAL A 304 4.01 8.05 8.65
N ARG A 305 3.66 8.70 9.76
CA ARG A 305 3.47 8.02 11.05
C ARG A 305 2.31 7.02 10.98
N GLU A 306 1.17 7.44 10.43
CA GLU A 306 0.02 6.56 10.21
C GLU A 306 0.36 5.34 9.33
N LEU A 307 1.18 5.51 8.28
CA LEU A 307 1.66 4.37 7.50
C LEU A 307 2.61 3.49 8.31
N LEU A 308 3.57 4.07 9.03
CA LEU A 308 4.50 3.30 9.85
C LEU A 308 3.75 2.46 10.88
N ASP A 309 2.74 3.04 11.53
CA ASP A 309 1.83 2.37 12.44
C ASP A 309 1.03 1.29 11.70
N ALA A 310 0.40 1.64 10.58
CA ALA A 310 -0.36 0.69 9.76
C ALA A 310 0.51 -0.49 9.28
N VAL A 311 1.79 -0.29 8.97
CA VAL A 311 2.70 -1.38 8.58
C VAL A 311 3.16 -2.20 9.77
N ASN A 312 3.42 -1.59 10.92
CA ASN A 312 3.71 -2.33 12.15
C ASN A 312 2.56 -3.29 12.52
N TYR A 313 1.31 -2.93 12.17
CA TYR A 313 0.12 -3.73 12.43
C TYR A 313 -0.41 -4.50 11.21
N SER A 314 0.25 -4.43 10.05
CA SER A 314 -0.20 -5.14 8.85
C SER A 314 0.77 -6.18 8.35
N THR A 315 0.22 -7.18 7.67
CA THR A 315 1.00 -8.19 6.96
C THR A 315 1.31 -7.63 5.55
N PRO A 316 2.57 -7.32 5.22
CA PRO A 316 2.91 -6.80 3.89
C PRO A 316 2.51 -7.82 2.83
N CYS A 317 1.66 -7.38 1.90
CA CYS A 317 1.25 -8.00 0.65
C CYS A 317 1.80 -9.43 0.41
N LEU A 318 1.04 -10.45 0.85
CA LEU A 318 1.25 -11.82 0.40
C LEU A 318 1.12 -11.84 -1.14
N GLY A 319 2.20 -12.24 -1.83
CA GLY A 319 2.40 -12.07 -3.27
C GLY A 319 1.17 -12.36 -4.14
N TYR A 320 0.88 -11.44 -5.06
CA TYR A 320 -0.21 -11.56 -6.01
C TYR A 320 0.06 -12.70 -7.01
N ARG A 321 -0.69 -13.80 -6.92
CA ARG A 321 -1.05 -14.60 -8.11
C ARG A 321 -2.39 -14.04 -8.63
N ARG A 322 -2.46 -13.65 -9.91
CA ARG A 322 -3.65 -13.03 -10.57
C ARG A 322 -4.95 -13.81 -10.34
N HIS A 323 -4.83 -15.11 -10.11
CA HIS A 323 -5.92 -16.01 -9.79
C HIS A 323 -5.49 -16.94 -8.63
N PRO A 324 -6.41 -17.33 -7.73
CA PRO A 324 -6.11 -18.28 -6.66
C PRO A 324 -5.60 -19.59 -7.25
N VAL A 325 -4.54 -20.15 -6.67
CA VAL A 325 -4.06 -21.51 -7.01
C VAL A 325 -4.45 -22.45 -5.88
N ILE A 326 -5.01 -23.58 -6.26
CA ILE A 326 -5.53 -24.61 -5.37
C ILE A 326 -4.75 -25.89 -5.66
N ASN A 327 -4.20 -26.51 -4.62
CA ASN A 327 -3.57 -27.81 -4.73
C ASN A 327 -4.65 -28.90 -4.62
N VAL A 328 -4.78 -29.73 -5.66
CA VAL A 328 -5.69 -30.86 -5.72
C VAL A 328 -4.87 -32.12 -5.98
N PHE A 329 -4.79 -33.02 -5.00
CA PHE A 329 -3.98 -34.26 -5.06
C PHE A 329 -2.50 -34.05 -5.41
N GLY A 330 -1.88 -32.95 -4.97
CA GLY A 330 -0.49 -32.63 -5.29
C GLY A 330 -0.36 -31.72 -6.51
N HIS A 331 -1.43 -31.54 -7.30
CA HIS A 331 -1.41 -30.74 -8.52
C HIS A 331 -1.89 -29.31 -8.28
N GLU A 332 -1.07 -28.32 -8.64
CA GLU A 332 -1.49 -26.92 -8.64
C GLU A 332 -2.45 -26.64 -9.82
N LEU A 333 -3.69 -26.27 -9.50
CA LEU A 333 -4.74 -25.83 -10.43
C LEU A 333 -5.13 -24.37 -10.15
N VAL A 334 -5.45 -23.62 -11.18
CA VAL A 334 -5.85 -22.21 -11.10
C VAL A 334 -7.38 -22.12 -11.00
N LEU A 335 -7.90 -21.44 -9.98
CA LEU A 335 -9.32 -21.17 -9.84
C LEU A 335 -9.71 -19.90 -10.62
N ARG A 336 -10.61 -20.03 -11.60
CA ARG A 336 -11.10 -18.92 -12.42
C ARG A 336 -12.60 -18.75 -12.28
N LYS A 337 -13.06 -17.51 -12.42
CA LYS A 337 -14.49 -17.18 -12.46
C LYS A 337 -15.00 -17.35 -13.88
N HIS A 338 -16.14 -18.01 -14.04
CA HIS A 338 -16.79 -18.20 -15.33
C HIS A 338 -17.35 -16.87 -15.86
N ASN A 339 -17.07 -16.53 -17.13
CA ASN A 339 -17.40 -15.20 -17.68
C ASN A 339 -18.90 -14.95 -17.83
N MET A 340 -19.73 -15.99 -17.93
CA MET A 340 -21.18 -15.88 -18.15
C MET A 340 -22.05 -16.35 -16.95
N GLY A 341 -21.53 -16.45 -15.73
CA GLY A 341 -22.34 -16.89 -14.58
C GLY A 341 -21.71 -16.79 -13.18
N ARG A 342 -22.47 -17.15 -12.14
CA ARG A 342 -22.04 -17.22 -10.72
C ARG A 342 -21.31 -18.54 -10.41
N GLY A 343 -20.26 -18.86 -11.15
CA GLY A 343 -19.53 -20.12 -10.99
C GLY A 343 -18.02 -19.93 -11.10
N TRP A 344 -17.29 -20.70 -10.31
CA TRP A 344 -15.85 -20.86 -10.41
C TRP A 344 -15.54 -22.22 -11.03
N TYR A 345 -14.47 -22.28 -11.81
CA TYR A 345 -13.95 -23.50 -12.42
C TYR A 345 -12.44 -23.60 -12.17
N LEU A 346 -11.91 -24.82 -12.10
CA LEU A 346 -10.47 -25.06 -12.02
C LEU A 346 -9.91 -25.28 -13.42
N THR A 347 -8.76 -24.69 -13.69
CA THR A 347 -8.02 -24.85 -14.94
C THR A 347 -6.53 -24.95 -14.73
N LYS A 348 -5.82 -25.61 -15.65
CA LYS A 348 -4.36 -25.57 -15.74
C LYS A 348 -3.95 -25.53 -17.21
N VAL A 349 -2.96 -24.72 -17.52
CA VAL A 349 -2.39 -24.62 -18.87
C VAL A 349 -0.94 -25.09 -18.82
N SER A 350 -0.54 -25.95 -19.75
CA SER A 350 0.85 -26.39 -19.95
C SER A 350 1.15 -26.55 -21.43
N SER A 351 2.39 -26.33 -21.83
CA SER A 351 2.90 -26.74 -23.15
C SER A 351 3.15 -28.25 -23.24
N ASP A 352 3.21 -28.93 -22.09
CA ASP A 352 3.42 -30.37 -21.98
C ASP A 352 2.07 -31.12 -21.92
N LYS A 353 1.80 -31.90 -22.97
CA LYS A 353 0.58 -32.71 -23.11
C LYS A 353 0.52 -33.84 -22.11
N GLU A 354 1.64 -34.52 -21.89
CA GLU A 354 1.71 -35.71 -21.03
C GLU A 354 1.47 -35.32 -19.58
N LEU A 355 2.05 -34.20 -19.14
CA LEU A 355 1.78 -33.62 -17.82
C LEU A 355 0.29 -33.31 -17.62
N ILE A 356 -0.37 -32.70 -18.61
CA ILE A 356 -1.78 -32.30 -18.49
C ILE A 356 -2.71 -33.52 -18.51
N GLU A 357 -2.44 -34.52 -19.36
CA GLU A 357 -3.22 -35.76 -19.39
C GLU A 357 -3.03 -36.58 -18.11
N ASN A 358 -1.83 -36.61 -17.52
CA ASN A 358 -1.59 -37.27 -16.24
C ASN A 358 -2.42 -36.63 -15.11
N ILE A 359 -2.41 -35.29 -15.03
CA ILE A 359 -3.24 -34.56 -14.05
C ILE A 359 -4.74 -34.81 -14.31
N ALA A 360 -5.18 -34.85 -15.57
CA ALA A 360 -6.56 -35.13 -15.92
C ALA A 360 -6.98 -36.55 -15.52
N ASN A 361 -6.12 -37.55 -15.74
CA ASN A 361 -6.37 -38.94 -15.37
C ASN A 361 -6.47 -39.12 -13.86
N ASP A 362 -5.59 -38.50 -13.08
CA ASP A 362 -5.67 -38.54 -11.60
C ASP A 362 -7.00 -37.97 -11.09
N LEU A 363 -7.46 -36.86 -11.68
CA LEU A 363 -8.74 -36.25 -11.32
C LEU A 363 -9.95 -37.10 -11.78
N ARG A 364 -9.87 -37.75 -12.95
CA ARG A 364 -10.91 -38.68 -13.44
C ARG A 364 -11.01 -39.92 -12.55
N VAL A 365 -9.88 -40.49 -12.13
CA VAL A 365 -9.83 -41.61 -11.17
C VAL A 365 -10.45 -41.21 -9.83
N ALA A 366 -10.23 -39.97 -9.39
CA ALA A 366 -10.89 -39.41 -8.21
C ALA A 366 -12.38 -39.08 -8.41
N GLY A 367 -12.97 -39.40 -9.57
CA GLY A 367 -14.40 -39.26 -9.86
C GLY A 367 -14.84 -37.86 -10.28
N PHE A 368 -13.91 -37.03 -10.78
CA PHE A 368 -14.23 -35.70 -11.31
C PHE A 368 -14.34 -35.73 -12.84
N ASP A 369 -15.34 -35.02 -13.37
CA ASP A 369 -15.45 -34.77 -14.80
C ASP A 369 -14.37 -33.74 -15.21
N VAL A 370 -13.47 -34.11 -16.11
CA VAL A 370 -12.32 -33.28 -16.53
C VAL A 370 -12.12 -33.39 -18.03
N SER A 371 -12.12 -32.23 -18.68
CA SER A 371 -11.83 -32.10 -20.11
C SER A 371 -10.44 -31.51 -20.33
N VAL A 372 -9.73 -32.01 -21.34
CA VAL A 372 -8.47 -31.44 -21.83
C VAL A 372 -8.73 -30.93 -23.24
N ARG A 373 -8.33 -29.70 -23.52
CA ARG A 373 -8.47 -29.08 -24.85
C ARG A 373 -7.15 -28.47 -25.27
N GLU A 374 -6.84 -28.59 -26.55
CA GLU A 374 -5.71 -27.88 -27.14
C GLU A 374 -6.14 -26.44 -27.48
N GLY A 375 -5.35 -25.47 -27.03
CA GLY A 375 -5.62 -24.05 -27.20
C GLY A 375 -4.40 -23.27 -27.68
N ARG A 376 -4.57 -21.95 -27.82
CA ARG A 376 -3.53 -21.04 -28.37
C ARG A 376 -2.22 -20.99 -27.58
N HIS A 377 -2.21 -21.46 -26.34
CA HIS A 377 -1.09 -21.39 -25.40
C HIS A 377 -0.67 -22.76 -24.84
N GLY A 378 -1.04 -23.84 -25.52
CA GLY A 378 -0.79 -25.22 -25.11
C GLY A 378 -2.07 -25.98 -24.73
N PHE A 379 -1.94 -27.00 -23.91
CA PHE A 379 -3.03 -27.85 -23.44
C PHE A 379 -3.66 -27.25 -22.19
N GLU A 380 -4.96 -27.04 -22.22
CA GLU A 380 -5.76 -26.54 -21.11
C GLU A 380 -6.62 -27.66 -20.53
N LEU A 381 -6.39 -27.95 -19.25
CA LEU A 381 -7.26 -28.77 -18.42
C LEU A 381 -8.39 -27.90 -17.88
N TYR A 382 -9.62 -28.38 -17.96
CA TYR A 382 -10.80 -27.71 -17.43
C TYR A 382 -11.64 -28.67 -16.58
N VAL A 383 -11.86 -28.28 -15.32
CA VAL A 383 -12.80 -28.92 -14.40
C VAL A 383 -14.08 -28.09 -14.37
N PRO A 384 -15.26 -28.64 -14.74
CA PRO A 384 -16.53 -27.93 -14.73
C PRO A 384 -16.90 -27.38 -13.35
N ILE A 385 -17.86 -26.45 -13.34
CA ILE A 385 -18.30 -25.73 -12.14
C ILE A 385 -18.75 -26.69 -11.03
N GLU A 386 -19.54 -27.73 -11.34
CA GLU A 386 -20.00 -28.69 -10.33
C GLU A 386 -18.85 -29.54 -9.75
N GLY A 387 -17.92 -29.98 -10.60
CA GLY A 387 -16.69 -30.66 -10.16
C GLY A 387 -15.85 -29.74 -9.26
N THR A 388 -15.74 -28.47 -9.64
CA THR A 388 -15.01 -27.44 -8.87
C THR A 388 -15.67 -27.16 -7.52
N LYS A 389 -17.00 -27.04 -7.45
CA LYS A 389 -17.73 -26.92 -6.19
C LYS A 389 -17.43 -28.09 -5.24
N ARG A 390 -17.44 -29.31 -5.79
CA ARG A 390 -17.17 -30.53 -5.02
C ARG A 390 -15.73 -30.57 -4.48
N ILE A 391 -14.74 -30.18 -5.29
CA ILE A 391 -13.35 -30.01 -4.87
C ILE A 391 -13.21 -28.93 -3.80
N LEU A 392 -13.85 -27.77 -3.97
CA LEU A 392 -13.81 -26.69 -3.00
C LEU A 392 -14.46 -27.07 -1.66
N ARG A 393 -15.50 -27.92 -1.66
CA ARG A 393 -16.09 -28.49 -0.44
C ARG A 393 -15.12 -29.44 0.25
N MET A 394 -14.49 -30.33 -0.50
CA MET A 394 -13.46 -31.25 0.01
C MET A 394 -12.28 -30.51 0.66
N LEU A 395 -11.90 -29.36 0.09
CA LEU A 395 -10.80 -28.54 0.59
C LEU A 395 -11.21 -27.50 1.65
N GLY A 396 -12.49 -27.42 2.00
CA GLY A 396 -13.00 -26.42 2.97
C GLY A 396 -12.90 -24.97 2.46
N LEU A 397 -12.81 -24.76 1.15
CA LEU A 397 -12.68 -23.46 0.50
C LEU A 397 -14.00 -22.96 -0.13
N TYR A 398 -15.07 -23.77 -0.11
CA TYR A 398 -16.34 -23.47 -0.77
C TYR A 398 -16.97 -22.14 -0.35
N GLU A 399 -17.07 -21.90 0.97
CA GLU A 399 -17.65 -20.68 1.55
C GLU A 399 -16.92 -19.42 1.07
N LYS A 400 -15.59 -19.50 0.96
CA LYS A 400 -14.73 -18.40 0.54
C LYS A 400 -15.02 -17.93 -0.90
N PHE A 401 -15.51 -18.83 -1.76
CA PHE A 401 -15.70 -18.53 -3.18
C PHE A 401 -17.17 -18.45 -3.59
N TYR A 402 -18.08 -19.11 -2.88
CA TYR A 402 -19.51 -19.15 -3.20
C TYR A 402 -20.41 -18.48 -2.15
N GLY A 403 -19.89 -18.12 -0.97
CA GLY A 403 -20.62 -17.32 0.04
C GLY A 403 -21.77 -18.05 0.73
N GLU A 404 -21.96 -19.34 0.48
CA GLU A 404 -22.96 -20.16 1.17
C GLU A 404 -22.33 -20.71 2.46
N PRO A 405 -22.88 -20.41 3.66
CA PRO A 405 -22.33 -20.89 4.92
C PRO A 405 -22.32 -22.43 4.98
N ARG A 406 -21.22 -22.98 5.46
CA ARG A 406 -21.05 -24.40 5.73
C ARG A 406 -22.11 -24.80 6.75
N ARG A 407 -23.06 -25.60 6.29
CA ARG A 407 -24.02 -26.26 7.17
C ARG A 407 -23.25 -27.31 7.97
N LEU A 408 -23.02 -27.04 9.25
CA LEU A 408 -22.48 -28.03 10.18
C LEU A 408 -23.51 -29.17 10.33
N PRO A 409 -23.06 -30.44 10.41
CA PRO A 409 -23.95 -31.55 10.70
C PRO A 409 -24.55 -31.42 12.10
N SER A 410 -25.69 -32.06 12.34
CA SER A 410 -26.26 -32.10 13.69
C SER A 410 -25.40 -32.97 14.62
N ILE A 411 -25.50 -32.75 15.93
CA ILE A 411 -24.84 -33.61 16.93
C ILE A 411 -25.27 -35.07 16.75
N ASP A 412 -26.54 -35.33 16.42
CA ASP A 412 -27.07 -36.69 16.22
C ASP A 412 -26.46 -37.39 14.99
N GLU A 413 -26.26 -36.66 13.89
CA GLU A 413 -25.60 -37.18 12.70
C GLU A 413 -24.15 -37.59 12.99
N VAL A 414 -23.42 -36.74 13.72
CA VAL A 414 -22.04 -37.03 14.13
C VAL A 414 -22.00 -38.19 15.13
N THR A 415 -22.95 -38.25 16.06
CA THR A 415 -23.07 -39.34 17.06
C THR A 415 -23.32 -40.69 16.40
N LYS A 416 -24.20 -40.73 15.38
CA LYS A 416 -24.49 -41.93 14.58
C LYS A 416 -23.28 -42.42 13.79
N VAL A 417 -22.49 -41.49 13.24
CA VAL A 417 -21.23 -41.84 12.58
C VAL A 417 -20.27 -42.45 13.59
N LEU A 418 -20.05 -41.80 14.73
CA LEU A 418 -19.07 -42.23 15.73
C LEU A 418 -19.43 -43.56 16.40
N SER A 419 -20.72 -43.83 16.64
CA SER A 419 -21.18 -45.09 17.26
C SER A 419 -20.92 -46.34 16.40
N SER A 420 -20.70 -46.16 15.09
CA SER A 420 -20.41 -47.25 14.15
C SER A 420 -18.94 -47.67 14.16
N PHE A 421 -18.09 -47.02 14.97
CA PHE A 421 -16.66 -47.29 14.99
C PHE A 421 -16.18 -47.70 16.40
N PRO A 422 -15.21 -48.63 16.49
CA PRO A 422 -14.63 -49.08 17.76
C PRO A 422 -13.64 -48.04 18.29
N ILE A 423 -14.15 -46.93 18.83
CA ILE A 423 -13.35 -45.86 19.42
C ILE A 423 -12.77 -46.37 20.74
N LYS A 424 -11.43 -46.46 20.84
CA LYS A 424 -10.74 -46.95 22.03
C LYS A 424 -10.49 -45.86 23.06
N ARG A 425 -10.08 -44.67 22.59
CA ARG A 425 -9.76 -43.51 23.43
C ARG A 425 -9.84 -42.23 22.60
N TRP A 426 -10.15 -41.13 23.24
CA TRP A 426 -10.03 -39.81 22.64
C TRP A 426 -9.56 -38.79 23.66
N HIS A 427 -8.88 -37.74 23.22
CA HIS A 427 -8.50 -36.62 24.07
C HIS A 427 -8.23 -35.37 23.24
N VAL A 428 -8.35 -34.22 23.88
CA VAL A 428 -7.96 -32.94 23.30
C VAL A 428 -6.49 -32.69 23.66
N HIS A 429 -5.64 -32.66 22.64
CA HIS A 429 -4.23 -32.40 22.77
C HIS A 429 -3.93 -30.96 22.36
N VAL A 430 -3.20 -30.23 23.21
CA VAL A 430 -2.63 -28.93 22.88
C VAL A 430 -1.16 -29.16 22.53
N GLY A 431 -0.81 -28.96 21.27
CA GLY A 431 0.55 -29.18 20.78
C GLY A 431 1.11 -27.92 20.12
N LYS A 432 2.44 -27.77 20.14
CA LYS A 432 3.12 -26.74 19.35
C LYS A 432 3.23 -27.24 17.91
N GLY A 433 2.47 -26.62 17.02
CA GLY A 433 2.53 -26.83 15.58
C GLY A 433 3.53 -25.87 14.95
N ARG A 434 4.27 -26.31 13.93
CA ARG A 434 5.12 -25.45 13.11
C ARG A 434 4.59 -25.45 11.69
N ASN A 435 4.22 -24.28 11.16
CA ASN A 435 3.75 -24.21 9.78
C ASN A 435 4.92 -24.37 8.79
N SER A 436 4.63 -24.53 7.51
CA SER A 436 5.63 -24.67 6.44
C SER A 436 6.56 -23.45 6.26
N ARG A 437 6.33 -22.38 7.03
CA ARG A 437 7.13 -21.16 7.07
C ARG A 437 7.92 -21.02 8.37
N GLY A 438 7.96 -22.07 9.20
CA GLY A 438 8.76 -22.11 10.41
C GLY A 438 8.14 -21.41 11.62
N TYR A 439 6.91 -20.87 11.55
CA TYR A 439 6.23 -20.27 12.69
C TYR A 439 5.65 -21.33 13.61
N GLU A 440 6.01 -21.25 14.89
CA GLU A 440 5.44 -22.06 15.96
C GLU A 440 4.15 -21.42 16.46
N TYR A 441 3.09 -22.21 16.57
CA TYR A 441 1.79 -21.81 17.08
C TYR A 441 1.22 -22.94 17.94
N GLU A 442 0.44 -22.59 18.96
CA GLU A 442 -0.27 -23.58 19.74
C GLU A 442 -1.54 -24.00 18.99
N GLU A 443 -1.66 -25.30 18.72
CA GLU A 443 -2.79 -25.88 18.02
C GLU A 443 -3.46 -26.92 18.91
N THR A 444 -4.75 -26.69 19.18
CA THR A 444 -5.56 -27.59 19.99
C THR A 444 -6.35 -28.53 19.10
N CYS A 445 -5.99 -29.81 19.09
CA CYS A 445 -6.58 -30.83 18.25
C CYS A 445 -7.24 -31.93 19.09
N LEU A 446 -8.39 -32.44 18.64
CA LEU A 446 -8.97 -33.68 19.11
C LEU A 446 -8.29 -34.87 18.42
N LEU A 447 -7.87 -35.84 19.22
CA LEU A 447 -7.30 -37.12 18.78
C LEU A 447 -8.28 -38.23 19.11
N ILE A 448 -8.75 -38.98 18.10
CA ILE A 448 -9.65 -40.13 18.26
C ILE A 448 -8.91 -41.40 17.82
N SER A 449 -8.59 -42.27 18.75
CA SER A 449 -7.79 -43.47 18.52
C SER A 449 -8.68 -44.71 18.39
N LEU A 450 -8.57 -45.39 17.25
CA LEU A 450 -9.25 -46.66 16.96
C LEU A 450 -8.27 -47.84 17.10
N GLY A 451 -6.96 -47.56 17.06
CA GLY A 451 -5.91 -48.59 17.13
C GLY A 451 -5.81 -49.47 15.87
N ASN A 452 -6.54 -49.12 14.81
CA ASN A 452 -6.48 -49.74 13.49
C ASN A 452 -6.49 -48.63 12.42
N SER A 453 -5.46 -48.61 11.57
CA SER A 453 -5.26 -47.61 10.51
C SER A 453 -6.33 -47.64 9.42
N GLU A 454 -6.87 -48.83 9.10
CA GLU A 454 -7.95 -48.99 8.12
C GLU A 454 -9.25 -48.41 8.67
N ALA A 455 -9.58 -48.74 9.92
CA ALA A 455 -10.76 -48.20 10.61
C ALA A 455 -10.69 -46.67 10.76
N ALA A 456 -9.51 -46.13 11.07
CA ALA A 456 -9.30 -44.68 11.19
C ALA A 456 -9.39 -43.95 9.84
N THR A 457 -8.94 -44.58 8.75
CA THR A 457 -9.09 -44.04 7.39
C THR A 457 -10.56 -44.01 6.98
N LYS A 458 -11.31 -45.09 7.24
CA LYS A 458 -12.77 -45.13 7.02
C LYS A 458 -13.50 -44.10 7.87
N LEU A 459 -13.14 -43.94 9.15
CA LEU A 459 -13.74 -42.91 10.01
C LEU A 459 -13.47 -41.50 9.45
N ARG A 460 -12.25 -41.23 8.95
CA ARG A 460 -11.93 -39.96 8.29
C ARG A 460 -12.84 -39.69 7.09
N GLU A 461 -13.03 -40.69 6.23
CA GLU A 461 -13.87 -40.56 5.04
C GLU A 461 -15.33 -40.28 5.40
N VAL A 462 -15.87 -41.03 6.38
CA VAL A 462 -17.26 -40.85 6.82
C VAL A 462 -17.45 -39.51 7.51
N LEU A 463 -16.54 -39.08 8.39
CA LEU A 463 -16.57 -37.75 9.02
C LEU A 463 -16.49 -36.64 7.97
N ALA A 464 -15.61 -36.78 6.96
CA ALA A 464 -15.53 -35.82 5.86
C ALA A 464 -16.82 -35.78 5.04
N SER A 465 -17.51 -36.91 4.86
CA SER A 465 -18.76 -37.01 4.10
C SER A 465 -19.93 -36.30 4.77
N VAL A 466 -19.99 -36.31 6.11
CA VAL A 466 -20.95 -35.52 6.89
C VAL A 466 -20.48 -34.08 7.14
N GLY A 467 -19.35 -33.71 6.52
CA GLY A 467 -18.87 -32.34 6.53
C GLY A 467 -18.13 -31.94 7.79
N ILE A 468 -17.39 -32.86 8.44
CA ILE A 468 -16.41 -32.60 9.52
C ILE A 468 -14.99 -32.53 8.93
N ARG A 469 -14.20 -31.49 9.25
CA ARG A 469 -12.82 -31.35 8.73
C ARG A 469 -11.83 -32.18 9.55
N VAL A 470 -11.40 -33.29 8.97
CA VAL A 470 -10.31 -34.12 9.51
C VAL A 470 -8.98 -33.67 8.92
N ARG A 471 -8.00 -33.36 9.78
CA ARG A 471 -6.66 -32.90 9.37
C ARG A 471 -5.84 -34.03 8.74
N LYS A 472 -5.70 -35.15 9.46
CA LYS A 472 -4.92 -36.31 9.04
C LYS A 472 -5.27 -37.54 9.89
N VAL A 473 -4.81 -38.70 9.44
CA VAL A 473 -4.80 -39.94 10.21
C VAL A 473 -3.35 -40.34 10.46
N VAL A 474 -3.01 -40.67 11.71
CA VAL A 474 -1.66 -41.12 12.11
C VAL A 474 -1.81 -42.33 13.01
N TRP A 475 -1.18 -43.45 12.66
CA TRP A 475 -1.13 -44.68 13.48
C TRP A 475 -2.48 -45.10 14.07
N GLY A 476 -3.54 -45.17 13.25
CA GLY A 476 -4.89 -45.53 13.71
C GLY A 476 -5.61 -44.45 14.54
N THR A 477 -5.15 -43.20 14.48
CA THR A 477 -5.74 -42.05 15.17
C THR A 477 -6.20 -40.98 14.18
N VAL A 478 -7.45 -40.54 14.29
CA VAL A 478 -8.03 -39.43 13.52
C VAL A 478 -7.77 -38.11 14.27
N ILE A 479 -7.28 -37.09 13.55
CA ILE A 479 -6.90 -35.79 14.12
C ILE A 479 -7.80 -34.68 13.58
N ILE A 480 -8.48 -33.94 14.45
CA ILE A 480 -9.39 -32.84 14.12
C ILE A 480 -8.94 -31.57 14.86
N CYS A 481 -8.57 -30.53 14.14
CA CYS A 481 -8.03 -29.29 14.74
C CYS A 481 -8.89 -28.04 14.48
N ASN A 482 -9.89 -28.13 13.60
CA ASN A 482 -10.80 -27.02 13.38
C ASN A 482 -11.67 -26.81 14.64
N PRO A 483 -11.77 -25.60 15.22
CA PRO A 483 -12.44 -25.38 16.50
C PRO A 483 -13.92 -25.81 16.54
N GLU A 484 -14.69 -25.46 15.51
CA GLU A 484 -16.13 -25.74 15.41
C GLU A 484 -16.38 -27.25 15.29
N ASP A 485 -15.61 -27.90 14.40
CA ASP A 485 -15.66 -29.36 14.20
C ASP A 485 -15.22 -30.12 15.45
N ARG A 486 -14.16 -29.65 16.11
CA ARG A 486 -13.64 -30.24 17.33
C ARG A 486 -14.69 -30.19 18.44
N GLU A 487 -15.30 -29.04 18.67
CA GLU A 487 -16.31 -28.87 19.72
C GLU A 487 -17.55 -29.73 19.46
N LEU A 488 -18.00 -29.78 18.21
CA LEU A 488 -19.13 -30.61 17.78
C LEU A 488 -18.85 -32.10 18.00
N VAL A 489 -17.68 -32.57 17.60
CA VAL A 489 -17.28 -33.98 17.75
C VAL A 489 -17.01 -34.34 19.22
N VAL A 490 -16.46 -33.43 20.03
CA VAL A 490 -16.33 -33.63 21.49
C VAL A 490 -17.71 -33.81 22.13
N LYS A 491 -18.68 -32.94 21.81
CA LYS A 491 -20.06 -33.07 22.30
C LYS A 491 -20.68 -34.41 21.91
N ALA A 492 -20.51 -34.85 20.66
CA ALA A 492 -20.99 -36.15 20.20
C ALA A 492 -20.30 -37.34 20.90
N LEU A 493 -18.99 -37.27 21.16
CA LEU A 493 -18.25 -38.31 21.90
C LEU A 493 -18.68 -38.40 23.37
N GLN A 494 -18.96 -37.25 24.00
CA GLN A 494 -19.49 -37.20 25.36
C GLN A 494 -20.90 -37.82 25.43
N SER A 495 -21.75 -37.58 24.43
CA SER A 495 -23.07 -38.21 24.32
C SER A 495 -23.03 -39.74 24.16
N LEU A 496 -21.91 -40.31 23.69
CA LEU A 496 -21.71 -41.76 23.58
C LEU A 496 -21.24 -42.43 24.88
N GLY A 497 -21.14 -41.70 26.00
CA GLY A 497 -20.73 -42.25 27.30
C GLY A 497 -19.23 -42.59 27.38
N SER A 498 -18.42 -42.04 26.49
CA SER A 498 -16.96 -42.21 26.50
C SER A 498 -16.32 -41.24 27.51
N ASN A 499 -16.43 -41.55 28.81
CA ASN A 499 -15.90 -40.72 29.90
C ASN A 499 -14.35 -40.62 29.87
N ASP A 500 -13.87 -39.38 29.96
CA ASP A 500 -12.53 -38.81 30.22
C ASP A 500 -11.22 -39.55 29.84
N PRO A 501 -10.20 -38.82 29.34
CA PRO A 501 -8.86 -39.38 29.20
C PRO A 501 -8.19 -39.60 30.59
N PRO A 502 -7.36 -40.65 30.76
CA PRO A 502 -6.53 -40.77 31.95
C PRO A 502 -5.58 -39.56 32.03
N LYS A 503 -5.38 -39.07 33.26
CA LYS A 503 -4.49 -37.94 33.62
C LYS A 503 -3.07 -38.11 33.08
#